data_AF-A0A6A6IC20-F1
#
_entry.id   AF-A0A6A6IC20-F1
#
_cell.length_a   1.000
_cell.length_b   1.000
_cell.length_c   1.000
_cell.angle_alpha   90.00
_cell.angle_beta   90.00
_cell.angle_gamma   90.00
#
_symmetry.space_group_name_H-M   'P 1'
#
loop_
_entity.id
_entity.type
_entity.pdbx_description
1 polymer ?
#
loop_
_entity_poly.entity_id
_entity_poly.type
_entity_poly.pdbx_seq_one_letter_code
_entity_poly.pdbx_strand_id
1 'polypeptide(L)'
;MLVNDEIPMFYDGWHQTDVIRTKSIARLKGLTSRQDPWFLGIVPTSPHVQNGVPPIPLEWHKNHVSNPTVPKPENFNPSSDQLQSNKPSYLKKFKMLSRDEVG
;
A
#
# COMPACT_ATOMS: atom_id res chain seq x y z
N MET A 1 -18.22 -14.31 13.75
CA MET A 1 -18.46 -13.68 15.06
C MET A 1 -17.91 -12.26 14.96
N LEU A 2 -18.76 -11.24 15.04
CA LEU A 2 -18.30 -9.85 15.06
C LEU A 2 -17.79 -9.54 16.47
N VAL A 3 -16.72 -8.75 16.57
CA VAL A 3 -16.24 -8.24 17.85
C VAL A 3 -17.00 -6.94 18.11
N ASN A 4 -17.71 -6.87 19.25
CA ASN A 4 -18.48 -5.73 19.78
C ASN A 4 -19.89 -5.44 19.21
N ASP A 5 -20.55 -6.37 18.50
CA ASP A 5 -21.94 -6.21 17.99
C ASP A 5 -22.26 -4.96 17.14
N GLU A 6 -21.24 -4.19 16.73
CA GLU A 6 -21.39 -3.02 15.87
C GLU A 6 -21.59 -3.43 14.40
N ILE A 7 -22.44 -2.67 13.70
CA ILE A 7 -22.64 -2.81 12.25
C ILE A 7 -21.32 -2.44 11.53
N PRO A 8 -20.82 -3.27 10.59
CA PRO A 8 -19.66 -2.92 9.78
C PRO A 8 -19.85 -1.59 9.03
N MET A 9 -19.12 -0.55 9.46
CA MET A 9 -19.18 0.77 8.82
C MET A 9 -18.32 0.82 7.57
N PHE A 10 -18.95 1.11 6.44
CA PHE A 10 -18.29 1.50 5.19
C PHE A 10 -18.05 3.01 5.18
N TYR A 11 -16.83 3.44 4.83
CA TYR A 11 -16.43 4.85 4.79
C TYR A 11 -16.21 5.27 3.34
N ASP A 12 -17.29 5.59 2.63
CA ASP A 12 -17.21 5.96 1.22
C ASP A 12 -16.37 7.22 1.01
N GLY A 13 -15.55 7.23 -0.05
CA GLY A 13 -14.59 8.30 -0.33
C GLY A 13 -13.36 8.39 0.61
N TRP A 14 -13.23 7.54 1.63
CA TRP A 14 -12.06 7.54 2.54
C TRP A 14 -11.07 6.42 2.23
N HIS A 15 -9.77 6.73 2.26
CA HIS A 15 -8.74 5.70 2.17
C HIS A 15 -8.62 4.93 3.50
N GLN A 16 -8.48 3.59 3.43
CA GLN A 16 -8.47 2.70 4.60
C GLN A 16 -7.46 3.16 5.68
N THR A 17 -6.26 3.55 5.28
CA THR A 17 -5.20 3.99 6.21
C THR A 17 -5.57 5.27 6.96
N ASP A 18 -6.36 6.19 6.38
CA ASP A 18 -6.80 7.41 7.06
C ASP A 18 -7.89 7.11 8.10
N VAL A 19 -8.81 6.18 7.79
CA VAL A 19 -9.80 5.68 8.75
C VAL A 19 -9.11 4.98 9.92
N ILE A 20 -8.15 4.09 9.63
CA ILE A 20 -7.37 3.38 10.66
C ILE A 20 -6.58 4.38 11.50
N ARG A 21 -5.82 5.30 10.90
CA ARG A 21 -5.07 6.36 11.59
C ARG A 21 -5.98 7.15 12.54
N THR A 22 -7.14 7.59 12.05
CA THR A 22 -8.10 8.38 12.83
C THR A 22 -8.63 7.58 14.04
N LYS A 23 -9.05 6.33 13.82
CA LYS A 23 -9.52 5.44 14.91
C LYS A 23 -8.41 5.11 15.91
N SER A 24 -7.20 4.83 15.44
CA SER A 24 -6.03 4.55 16.29
C SER A 24 -5.66 5.75 17.17
N ILE A 25 -5.66 6.98 16.64
CA ILE A 25 -5.40 8.18 17.45
C ILE A 25 -6.52 8.42 18.47
N ALA A 26 -7.78 8.24 18.09
CA ALA A 26 -8.91 8.36 19.03
C ALA A 26 -8.82 7.32 20.16
N ARG A 27 -8.50 6.06 19.83
CA ARG A 27 -8.33 4.99 20.81
C ARG A 27 -7.11 5.23 21.70
N LEU A 28 -5.98 5.65 21.13
CA LEU A 28 -4.75 5.93 21.86
C LEU A 28 -4.98 6.99 22.93
N LYS A 29 -5.65 8.11 22.60
CA LYS A 29 -6.00 9.16 23.58
C LYS A 29 -6.73 8.62 24.81
N GLY A 30 -7.73 7.74 24.61
CA GLY A 30 -8.49 7.11 25.68
C GLY A 30 -7.78 5.97 26.42
N LEU A 31 -6.70 5.42 25.85
CA LEU A 31 -5.81 4.48 26.54
C LEU A 31 -4.76 5.24 27.39
N THR A 32 -4.20 6.32 26.87
CA THR A 32 -3.21 7.17 27.58
C THR A 32 -3.79 7.96 28.75
N SER A 33 -5.13 8.06 28.86
CA SER A 33 -5.81 8.68 30.01
C SER A 33 -6.09 7.71 31.17
N ARG A 34 -5.62 6.45 31.08
CA ARG A 34 -5.81 5.40 32.10
C ARG A 34 -4.47 5.01 32.73
N GLN A 35 -4.53 4.48 33.95
CA GLN A 35 -3.36 3.93 34.64
C GLN A 35 -3.13 2.44 34.34
N ASP A 36 -4.15 1.73 33.83
CA ASP A 36 -4.04 0.31 33.49
C ASP A 36 -3.05 0.08 32.34
N PRO A 37 -2.24 -1.01 32.37
CA PRO A 37 -1.45 -1.41 31.22
C PRO A 37 -2.36 -1.81 30.05
N TRP A 38 -1.95 -1.48 28.83
CA TRP A 38 -2.73 -1.73 27.63
C TRP A 38 -1.85 -2.22 26.47
N PHE A 39 -2.48 -2.93 25.53
CA PHE A 39 -1.90 -3.32 24.26
C PHE A 39 -2.80 -2.82 23.12
N LEU A 40 -2.19 -2.29 22.05
CA LEU A 40 -2.90 -1.82 20.86
C LEU A 40 -2.15 -2.27 19.60
N GLY A 41 -2.69 -3.28 18.92
CA GLY A 41 -2.26 -3.67 17.58
C GLY A 41 -2.89 -2.77 16.52
N ILE A 42 -2.09 -2.23 15.60
CA ILE A 42 -2.57 -1.46 14.43
C ILE A 42 -2.14 -2.24 13.18
N VAL A 43 -3.11 -2.83 12.48
CA VAL A 43 -2.87 -3.76 11.36
C VAL A 43 -3.61 -3.27 10.11
N PRO A 44 -3.04 -2.33 9.34
CA PRO A 44 -3.61 -1.90 8.06
C PRO A 44 -3.45 -2.98 6.99
N THR A 45 -4.43 -3.07 6.08
CA THR A 45 -4.41 -4.05 4.97
C THR A 45 -3.85 -3.44 3.67
N SER A 46 -4.03 -2.13 3.45
CA SER A 46 -3.37 -1.39 2.37
C SER A 46 -1.84 -1.59 2.44
N PRO A 47 -1.15 -1.86 1.31
CA PRO A 47 -1.60 -1.72 -0.08
C PRO A 47 -2.11 -3.03 -0.73
N HIS A 48 -2.66 -3.98 0.04
CA HIS A 48 -3.20 -5.23 -0.53
C HIS A 48 -4.25 -4.94 -1.61
N VAL A 49 -4.05 -5.51 -2.81
CA VAL A 49 -4.96 -5.33 -3.95
C VAL A 49 -6.27 -6.10 -3.74
N GLN A 50 -7.39 -5.49 -4.15
CA GLN A 50 -8.66 -6.19 -4.25
C GLN A 50 -8.99 -6.38 -5.73
N ASN A 51 -9.35 -7.61 -6.11
CA ASN A 51 -9.76 -7.99 -7.47
C ASN A 51 -8.75 -7.63 -8.58
N GLY A 52 -7.45 -7.56 -8.26
CA GLY A 52 -6.39 -7.22 -9.22
C GLY A 52 -6.33 -5.74 -9.64
N VAL A 53 -7.14 -4.87 -9.03
CA VAL A 53 -7.04 -3.41 -9.21
C VAL A 53 -5.79 -2.91 -8.47
N PRO A 54 -4.96 -2.04 -9.08
CA PRO A 54 -3.82 -1.42 -8.39
C PRO A 54 -4.26 -0.71 -7.10
N PRO A 55 -3.40 -0.66 -6.06
CA PRO A 55 -3.73 0.04 -4.83
C PRO A 55 -3.88 1.54 -5.09
N ILE A 56 -4.94 2.13 -4.54
CA ILE A 56 -5.15 3.58 -4.59
C ILE A 56 -4.16 4.24 -3.62
N PRO A 57 -3.33 5.20 -4.06
CA PRO A 57 -2.41 5.90 -3.17
C PRO A 57 -3.17 6.86 -2.24
N LEU A 58 -2.60 7.10 -1.06
CA LEU A 58 -3.08 8.14 -0.13
C LEU A 58 -3.01 9.54 -0.74
N GLU A 59 -4.04 10.36 -0.51
CA GLU A 59 -4.18 11.70 -1.10
C GLU A 59 -2.98 12.60 -0.77
N TRP A 60 -2.49 12.55 0.48
CA TRP A 60 -1.35 13.36 0.92
C TRP A 60 -0.04 13.00 0.21
N HIS A 61 0.10 11.80 -0.39
CA HIS A 61 1.28 11.48 -1.21
C HIS A 61 1.40 12.35 -2.47
N LYS A 62 0.29 12.88 -3.02
CA LYS A 62 0.28 13.64 -4.29
C LYS A 62 1.25 14.83 -4.30
N ASN A 63 1.38 15.51 -3.16
CA ASN A 63 2.18 16.74 -3.03
C ASN A 63 3.53 16.51 -2.34
N HIS A 64 3.81 15.29 -1.86
CA HIS A 64 5.04 14.98 -1.12
C HIS A 64 6.21 14.57 -2.01
N VAL A 65 5.99 14.27 -3.29
CA VAL A 65 7.05 13.88 -4.23
C VAL A 65 6.90 14.67 -5.53
N SER A 66 7.67 15.75 -5.68
CA SER A 66 7.74 16.51 -6.92
C SER A 66 8.54 15.74 -7.98
N ASN A 67 7.87 15.39 -9.08
CA ASN A 67 8.46 14.77 -10.27
C ASN A 67 9.27 13.47 -10.00
N PRO A 68 8.65 12.42 -9.43
CA PRO A 68 9.34 11.16 -9.10
C PRO A 68 9.90 10.48 -10.35
N THR A 69 11.20 10.60 -10.54
CA THR A 69 11.92 9.77 -11.52
C THR A 69 12.21 8.43 -10.86
N VAL A 70 11.47 7.39 -11.25
CA VAL A 70 11.80 6.01 -10.83
C VAL A 70 13.21 5.72 -11.32
N PRO A 71 14.17 5.38 -10.43
CA PRO A 71 15.49 4.96 -10.85
C PRO A 71 15.36 3.83 -11.86
N LYS A 72 16.00 4.03 -13.01
CA LYS A 72 16.29 2.97 -13.97
C LYS A 72 17.79 2.86 -14.17
N PRO A 73 18.58 2.41 -13.16
CA PRO A 73 19.94 2.00 -13.43
C PRO A 73 19.97 0.90 -14.49
N GLU A 74 21.14 0.37 -14.83
CA GLU A 74 21.19 -0.54 -15.97
C GLU A 74 20.53 -1.90 -15.74
N ASN A 75 19.87 -2.23 -14.61
CA ASN A 75 18.95 -3.38 -14.56
C ASN A 75 17.50 -2.93 -14.83
N PHE A 76 17.28 -2.18 -15.91
CA PHE A 76 15.98 -2.04 -16.58
C PHE A 76 16.07 -2.53 -18.05
N ASN A 77 16.19 -3.84 -18.32
CA ASN A 77 16.62 -4.40 -19.63
C ASN A 77 15.73 -4.05 -20.83
N PRO A 78 16.21 -4.34 -22.05
CA PRO A 78 15.47 -4.44 -23.29
C PRO A 78 13.99 -4.04 -23.27
N SER A 79 13.76 -2.88 -23.87
CA SER A 79 12.49 -2.46 -24.42
C SER A 79 12.00 -3.32 -25.61
N SER A 80 12.57 -4.51 -25.85
CA SER A 80 12.19 -5.39 -26.96
C SER A 80 11.12 -6.43 -26.56
N ASP A 81 9.97 -6.36 -27.22
CA ASP A 81 8.80 -7.19 -26.91
C ASP A 81 9.00 -8.69 -27.18
N GLN A 82 9.94 -9.06 -28.06
CA GLN A 82 10.15 -10.44 -28.50
C GLN A 82 10.65 -11.37 -27.36
N LEU A 83 11.30 -10.82 -26.34
CA LEU A 83 11.74 -11.55 -25.14
C LEU A 83 10.81 -11.32 -23.94
N GLN A 84 10.13 -10.17 -23.86
CA GLN A 84 9.04 -9.92 -22.90
C GLN A 84 7.90 -10.93 -23.07
N SER A 85 7.51 -11.19 -24.32
CA SER A 85 6.30 -11.90 -24.71
C SER A 85 6.27 -13.41 -24.41
N ASN A 86 7.35 -14.00 -23.88
CA ASN A 86 7.41 -15.42 -23.50
C ASN A 86 7.33 -15.71 -21.99
N LYS A 87 7.33 -14.68 -21.13
CA LYS A 87 7.26 -14.84 -19.68
C LYS A 87 5.87 -15.32 -19.20
N PRO A 88 5.71 -15.91 -18.00
CA PRO A 88 4.38 -16.16 -17.40
C PRO A 88 3.49 -14.91 -17.43
N SER A 89 2.16 -15.04 -17.52
CA SER A 89 1.24 -13.90 -17.74
C SER A 89 1.44 -12.72 -16.78
N TYR A 90 1.82 -12.99 -15.52
CA TYR A 90 2.16 -11.96 -14.56
C TYR A 90 3.48 -11.23 -14.93
N LEU A 91 4.55 -11.97 -15.26
CA LEU A 91 5.87 -11.44 -15.65
C LEU A 91 5.93 -10.85 -17.07
N LYS A 92 5.03 -11.26 -17.98
CA LYS A 92 4.95 -10.81 -19.38
C LYS A 92 4.70 -9.30 -19.51
N LYS A 93 4.15 -8.68 -18.46
CA LYS A 93 3.89 -7.24 -18.34
C LYS A 93 4.93 -6.48 -17.50
N PHE A 94 5.90 -7.17 -16.87
CA PHE A 94 6.91 -6.47 -16.09
C PHE A 94 7.86 -5.74 -17.04
N LYS A 95 7.92 -4.42 -16.88
CA LYS A 95 9.07 -3.64 -17.37
C LYS A 95 10.35 -4.29 -16.79
N MET A 96 11.39 -4.37 -17.63
CA MET A 96 12.47 -5.40 -17.65
C MET A 96 13.67 -5.18 -16.68
N LEU A 97 14.75 -6.04 -16.67
CA LEU A 97 16.00 -5.98 -15.81
C LEU A 97 17.34 -6.57 -16.40
N SER A 98 18.46 -5.79 -16.58
CA SER A 98 19.75 -6.08 -17.39
C SER A 98 21.22 -6.12 -16.78
N ARG A 99 21.78 -5.01 -16.25
CA ARG A 99 23.12 -4.76 -15.62
C ARG A 99 22.95 -3.81 -14.40
N ASP A 100 23.77 -2.80 -14.08
CA ASP A 100 23.90 -1.96 -12.84
C ASP A 100 22.76 -1.78 -11.77
N GLU A 101 21.47 -2.07 -11.99
CA GLU A 101 20.61 -2.52 -10.86
C GLU A 101 20.89 -4.01 -10.51
N VAL A 102 21.93 -4.67 -11.06
CA VAL A 102 22.59 -5.84 -10.44
C VAL A 102 23.80 -5.42 -9.62
N GLY A 103 24.52 -4.40 -10.08
CA GLY A 103 25.96 -4.25 -9.82
C GLY A 103 26.83 -5.00 -10.84
#